data_AF-A0A7G2D8R8-F1
#
_entry.id   AF-A0A7G2D8R8-F1
#
_cell.length_a   1.000
_cell.length_b   1.000
_cell.length_c   1.000
_cell.angle_alpha   90.00
_cell.angle_beta   90.00
_cell.angle_gamma   90.00
#
_symmetry.space_group_name_H-M   'P 1'
#
loop_
_entity.id
_entity.type
_entity.pdbx_description
1 polymer ?
#
loop_
_entity_poly.entity_id
_entity_poly.type
_entity_poly.pdbx_seq_one_letter_code
_entity_poly.pdbx_strand_id
1 'polypeptide(L)'
;MVLVFDEAQYLRYSNYDYTALFASLNDSYENITLILTGSEIGVLEEFLGFNDRYSPLYKREHEIVHLDRFSRGESMQYLMRGFHETGMDVPDEEIRDAVEVLDGIVGWLREYGWLRYRGRSHGAAIDEVFQRAKSDIIDELSRYSRRYLTIMMAVSEGYNAWSSLKAYLENAEGKRVNDGSLNTALRNLIKYGYLEKHGDEYRITDPVIERALRHAR
;
A
#
# COMPACT_ATOMS: atom_id res chain seq x y z
N MET A 1 23.82 -18.65 -0.24
CA MET A 1 23.77 -17.34 0.48
C MET A 1 22.56 -16.60 -0.05
N VAL A 2 21.77 -15.97 0.82
CA VAL A 2 20.60 -15.19 0.41
C VAL A 2 20.87 -13.73 0.76
N LEU A 3 20.68 -12.83 -0.21
CA LEU A 3 20.75 -11.38 0.00
C LEU A 3 19.34 -10.81 -0.20
N VAL A 4 18.83 -10.13 0.82
CA VAL A 4 17.48 -9.53 0.80
C VAL A 4 17.62 -8.02 0.74
N PHE A 5 17.02 -7.41 -0.28
CA PHE A 5 16.88 -5.97 -0.40
C PHE A 5 15.43 -5.61 -0.15
N ASP A 6 15.18 -5.03 1.03
CA ASP A 6 13.85 -4.59 1.42
C ASP A 6 13.53 -3.23 0.79
N GLU A 7 12.33 -3.07 0.25
CA GLU A 7 11.88 -1.86 -0.48
C GLU A 7 12.89 -1.43 -1.57
N ALA A 8 13.31 -2.40 -2.38
CA ALA A 8 14.39 -2.27 -3.35
C ALA A 8 14.15 -1.17 -4.38
N GLN A 9 12.91 -0.72 -4.58
CA GLN A 9 12.61 0.39 -5.45
C GLN A 9 13.28 1.72 -5.05
N TYR A 10 13.59 1.92 -3.77
CA TYR A 10 14.26 3.14 -3.33
C TYR A 10 15.70 3.22 -3.83
N LEU A 11 16.31 2.09 -4.23
CA LEU A 11 17.65 2.06 -4.80
C LEU A 11 17.74 2.85 -6.11
N ARG A 12 16.62 3.08 -6.81
CA ARG A 12 16.56 3.96 -8.00
C ARG A 12 17.00 5.39 -7.75
N TYR A 13 16.94 5.86 -6.49
CA TYR A 13 17.36 7.20 -6.10
C TYR A 13 18.85 7.28 -5.76
N SER A 14 19.55 6.14 -5.78
CA SER A 14 20.98 6.11 -5.57
C SER A 14 21.74 6.58 -6.81
N ASN A 15 22.97 7.07 -6.59
CA ASN A 15 23.91 7.37 -7.68
C ASN A 15 24.57 6.11 -8.27
N TYR A 16 24.31 4.93 -7.69
CA TYR A 16 24.84 3.65 -8.15
C TYR A 16 23.81 2.89 -8.98
N ASP A 17 24.28 2.23 -10.04
CA ASP A 17 23.45 1.31 -10.82
C ASP A 17 23.36 -0.05 -10.12
N TYR A 18 22.37 -0.17 -9.25
CA TYR A 18 22.08 -1.42 -8.54
C TYR A 18 21.60 -2.53 -9.50
N THR A 19 21.01 -2.19 -10.65
CA THR A 19 20.58 -3.21 -11.62
C THR A 19 21.79 -3.90 -12.26
N ALA A 20 22.87 -3.16 -12.52
CA ALA A 20 24.14 -3.72 -12.96
C ALA A 20 24.81 -4.58 -11.88
N LEU A 21 24.73 -4.17 -10.60
CA LEU A 21 25.21 -4.99 -9.48
C LEU A 21 24.44 -6.31 -9.40
N PHE A 22 23.10 -6.26 -9.45
CA PHE A 22 22.26 -7.46 -9.39
C PHE A 22 22.54 -8.41 -10.56
N ALA A 23 22.67 -7.86 -11.78
CA ALA A 23 23.07 -8.63 -12.96
C ALA A 23 24.42 -9.31 -12.76
N SER A 24 25.43 -8.57 -12.27
CA SER A 24 26.77 -9.12 -12.02
C SER A 24 26.75 -10.23 -10.96
N LEU A 25 26.00 -10.05 -9.88
CA LEU A 25 25.87 -11.06 -8.83
C LEU A 25 25.19 -12.33 -9.34
N ASN A 26 24.10 -12.19 -10.11
CA ASN A 26 23.38 -13.30 -10.70
C ASN A 26 24.23 -14.09 -11.71
N ASP A 27 25.03 -13.41 -12.52
CA ASP A 27 25.84 -14.05 -13.56
C ASP A 27 27.12 -14.70 -13.01
N SER A 28 27.67 -14.18 -11.90
CA SER A 28 28.99 -14.58 -11.40
C SER A 28 28.94 -15.61 -10.28
N TYR A 29 27.80 -15.79 -9.61
CA TYR A 29 27.71 -16.59 -8.40
C TYR A 29 26.43 -17.45 -8.34
N GLU A 30 26.56 -18.74 -8.66
CA GLU A 30 25.45 -19.72 -8.59
C GLU A 30 24.94 -19.97 -7.16
N ASN A 31 25.72 -19.60 -6.14
CA ASN A 31 25.39 -19.81 -4.73
C ASN A 31 24.78 -18.56 -4.06
N ILE A 32 24.41 -17.53 -4.82
CA ILE A 32 23.76 -16.31 -4.32
C ILE A 32 22.33 -16.25 -4.85
N THR A 33 21.36 -16.15 -3.94
CA THR A 33 19.97 -15.86 -4.26
C THR A 33 19.66 -14.42 -3.86
N LEU A 34 19.16 -13.63 -4.79
CA LEU A 34 18.69 -12.27 -4.54
C LEU A 34 17.18 -12.30 -4.29
N ILE A 35 16.73 -11.70 -3.18
CA ILE A 35 15.32 -11.45 -2.90
C ILE A 35 15.12 -9.95 -2.86
N LEU A 36 14.24 -9.44 -3.72
CA LEU A 36 13.90 -8.01 -3.80
C LEU A 36 12.44 -7.87 -3.39
N THR A 37 12.17 -7.10 -2.35
CA THR A 37 10.79 -6.76 -1.96
C THR A 37 10.46 -5.34 -2.43
N GLY A 38 9.17 -5.04 -2.55
CA GLY A 38 8.70 -3.68 -2.79
C GLY A 38 7.19 -3.56 -2.65
N SER A 39 6.76 -2.58 -1.87
CA SER A 39 5.35 -2.22 -1.73
C SER A 39 4.81 -1.48 -2.97
N GLU A 40 5.67 -0.73 -3.68
CA GLU A 40 5.34 -0.05 -4.93
C GLU A 40 5.67 -0.95 -6.14
N ILE A 41 4.85 -1.97 -6.42
CA ILE A 41 5.14 -3.01 -7.44
C ILE A 41 5.49 -2.41 -8.81
N GLY A 42 4.64 -1.53 -9.36
CA GLY A 42 4.88 -0.95 -10.69
C GLY A 42 6.15 -0.08 -10.75
N VAL A 43 6.54 0.49 -9.62
CA VAL A 43 7.78 1.25 -9.45
C VAL A 43 8.99 0.32 -9.43
N LEU A 44 8.90 -0.79 -8.69
CA LEU A 44 9.96 -1.79 -8.61
C LEU A 44 10.18 -2.44 -9.98
N GLU A 45 9.10 -2.82 -10.67
CA GLU A 45 9.16 -3.39 -12.02
C GLU A 45 9.81 -2.43 -13.03
N GLU A 46 9.46 -1.15 -13.00
CA GLU A 46 10.07 -0.12 -13.85
C GLU A 46 11.57 0.04 -13.53
N PHE A 47 11.94 0.03 -12.26
CA PHE A 47 13.33 0.14 -11.83
C PHE A 47 14.17 -1.06 -12.27
N LEU A 48 13.66 -2.29 -12.09
CA LEU A 48 14.39 -3.51 -12.45
C LEU A 48 14.43 -3.72 -13.96
N GLY A 49 13.37 -3.37 -14.68
CA GLY A 49 13.37 -3.32 -16.14
C GLY A 49 13.61 -4.68 -16.80
N PHE A 50 13.15 -5.80 -16.22
CA PHE A 50 13.37 -7.15 -16.79
C PHE A 50 12.89 -7.30 -18.25
N ASN A 51 11.94 -6.46 -18.67
CA ASN A 51 11.39 -6.41 -20.02
C ASN A 51 11.96 -5.28 -20.91
N ASP A 52 12.86 -4.44 -20.39
CA ASP A 52 13.54 -3.39 -21.15
C ASP A 52 14.87 -3.89 -21.72
N ARG A 53 15.02 -3.85 -23.05
CA ARG A 53 16.24 -4.26 -23.75
C ARG A 53 17.49 -3.48 -23.34
N TYR A 54 17.32 -2.30 -22.72
CA TYR A 54 18.42 -1.46 -22.25
C TYR A 54 18.75 -1.70 -20.76
N SER A 55 17.93 -2.47 -20.03
CA SER A 55 18.19 -2.80 -18.64
C SER A 55 19.30 -3.85 -18.52
N PRO A 56 20.24 -3.70 -17.56
CA PRO A 56 21.18 -4.75 -17.19
C PRO A 56 20.52 -6.06 -16.81
N LEU A 57 19.26 -6.07 -16.36
CA LEU A 57 18.53 -7.28 -15.95
C LEU A 57 17.68 -7.90 -17.07
N TYR A 58 17.72 -7.35 -18.29
CA TYR A 58 16.91 -7.83 -19.41
C TYR A 58 17.01 -9.35 -19.62
N LYS A 59 15.86 -10.02 -19.72
CA LYS A 59 15.72 -11.48 -19.96
C LYS A 59 16.40 -12.39 -18.94
N ARG A 60 16.87 -11.89 -17.79
CA ARG A 60 17.36 -12.77 -16.72
C ARG A 60 16.18 -13.45 -16.04
N GLU A 61 16.36 -14.73 -15.75
CA GLU A 61 15.35 -15.53 -15.06
C GLU A 61 15.12 -14.97 -13.65
N HIS A 62 13.84 -14.87 -13.28
CA HIS A 62 13.40 -14.42 -11.98
C HIS A 62 12.02 -15.02 -11.69
N GLU A 63 11.70 -15.17 -10.42
CA GLU A 63 10.37 -15.56 -9.97
C GLU A 63 9.72 -14.37 -9.27
N ILE A 64 8.44 -14.15 -9.55
CA ILE A 64 7.66 -13.10 -8.88
C ILE A 64 6.69 -13.80 -7.93
N VAL A 65 6.80 -13.47 -6.65
CA VAL A 65 5.87 -13.91 -5.62
C VAL A 65 4.98 -12.73 -5.26
N HIS A 66 3.72 -12.78 -5.69
CA HIS A 66 2.72 -11.78 -5.30
C HIS A 66 2.12 -12.16 -3.94
N LEU A 67 2.11 -11.19 -3.02
CA LEU A 67 1.42 -11.32 -1.74
C LEU A 67 0.10 -10.56 -1.84
N ASP A 68 -0.98 -11.30 -2.02
CA ASP A 68 -2.33 -10.76 -2.02
C ASP A 68 -2.85 -10.55 -0.60
N ARG A 69 -3.93 -9.79 -0.48
CA ARG A 69 -4.71 -9.72 0.77
C ARG A 69 -5.24 -11.11 1.11
N PHE A 70 -5.38 -11.37 2.40
CA PHE A 70 -6.06 -12.56 2.85
C PHE A 70 -7.52 -12.53 2.40
N SER A 71 -7.99 -13.67 1.92
CA SER A 71 -9.42 -13.90 1.79
C SER A 71 -10.11 -13.75 3.15
N ARG A 72 -11.43 -13.58 3.15
CA ARG A 72 -12.22 -13.54 4.40
C ARG A 72 -11.94 -14.76 5.29
N GLY A 73 -11.79 -15.95 4.69
CA GLY A 73 -11.48 -17.19 5.41
C GLY A 73 -10.09 -17.20 6.04
N GLU A 74 -9.07 -16.80 5.28
CA GLU A 74 -7.69 -16.68 5.78
C GLU A 74 -7.59 -15.63 6.89
N SER A 75 -8.28 -14.50 6.74
CA SER A 75 -8.33 -13.43 7.72
C SER A 75 -8.94 -13.89 9.05
N MET A 76 -10.05 -14.62 8.97
CA MET A 76 -10.68 -15.23 10.15
C MET A 76 -9.73 -16.22 10.82
N GLN A 77 -9.13 -17.14 10.06
CA GLN A 77 -8.18 -18.11 10.62
C GLN A 77 -6.95 -17.45 11.23
N TYR A 78 -6.43 -16.39 10.61
CA TYR A 78 -5.29 -15.63 11.11
C TYR A 78 -5.58 -15.05 12.50
N LEU A 79 -6.71 -14.35 12.67
CA LEU A 79 -7.11 -13.81 13.97
C LEU A 79 -7.43 -14.90 14.99
N MET A 80 -8.20 -15.94 14.60
CA MET A 80 -8.55 -17.05 15.49
C MET A 80 -7.30 -17.75 16.04
N ARG A 81 -6.30 -18.02 15.19
CA ARG A 81 -5.03 -18.64 15.61
C ARG A 81 -4.25 -17.71 16.54
N GLY A 82 -4.15 -16.42 16.21
CA GLY A 82 -3.45 -15.46 17.07
C GLY A 82 -4.08 -15.31 18.47
N PHE A 83 -5.41 -15.31 18.56
CA PHE A 83 -6.10 -15.29 19.85
C PHE A 83 -5.93 -16.61 20.61
N HIS A 84 -5.99 -17.74 19.92
CA HIS A 84 -5.74 -19.05 20.53
C HIS A 84 -4.32 -19.16 21.11
N GLU A 85 -3.29 -18.71 20.39
CA GLU A 85 -1.89 -18.70 20.83
C GLU A 85 -1.66 -17.82 22.07
N THR A 86 -2.49 -16.80 22.26
CA THR A 86 -2.44 -15.91 23.43
C THR A 86 -3.35 -16.35 24.57
N GLY A 87 -4.09 -17.46 24.40
CA GLY A 87 -5.05 -17.97 25.38
C GLY A 87 -6.29 -17.09 25.54
N MET A 88 -6.55 -16.20 24.58
CA MET A 88 -7.74 -15.36 24.57
C MET A 88 -8.94 -16.10 23.99
N ASP A 89 -10.07 -16.01 24.68
CA ASP A 89 -11.37 -16.46 24.15
C ASP A 89 -12.11 -15.26 23.57
N VAL A 90 -12.14 -15.17 22.24
CA VAL A 90 -12.75 -14.07 21.49
C VAL A 90 -13.92 -14.63 20.67
N PRO A 91 -15.14 -14.06 20.78
CA PRO A 91 -16.30 -14.55 20.05
C PRO A 91 -16.10 -14.48 18.52
N ASP A 92 -16.55 -15.51 17.80
CA ASP A 92 -16.49 -15.56 16.33
C ASP A 92 -17.20 -14.38 15.65
N GLU A 93 -18.23 -13.81 16.28
CA GLU A 93 -18.90 -12.60 15.80
C GLU A 93 -17.98 -11.38 15.80
N GLU A 94 -17.17 -11.23 16.83
CA GLU A 94 -16.18 -10.16 16.94
C GLU A 94 -15.11 -10.29 15.86
N ILE A 95 -14.65 -11.52 15.62
CA ILE A 95 -13.65 -11.81 14.58
C ILE A 95 -14.23 -11.52 13.20
N ARG A 96 -15.48 -11.94 12.93
CA ARG A 96 -16.17 -11.66 11.67
C ARG A 96 -16.31 -10.17 11.41
N ASP A 97 -16.74 -9.40 12.41
CA ASP A 97 -16.85 -7.95 12.31
C ASP A 97 -15.49 -7.31 12.00
N ALA A 98 -14.44 -7.66 12.75
CA ALA A 98 -13.10 -7.15 12.51
C ALA A 98 -12.59 -7.45 11.08
N VAL A 99 -12.86 -8.65 10.55
CA VAL A 99 -12.49 -9.01 9.17
C VAL A 99 -13.27 -8.21 8.14
N GLU A 100 -14.57 -7.99 8.35
CA GLU A 100 -15.41 -7.15 7.46
C GLU A 100 -14.99 -5.68 7.49
N VAL A 101 -14.40 -5.24 8.60
CA VAL A 101 -13.91 -3.87 8.77
C VAL A 101 -12.53 -3.66 8.16
N LEU A 102 -11.64 -4.64 8.28
CA LEU A 102 -10.20 -4.53 7.94
C LEU A 102 -9.83 -5.17 6.59
N ASP A 103 -10.79 -5.83 5.93
CA ASP A 103 -10.75 -6.32 4.54
C ASP A 103 -9.49 -7.12 4.16
N GLY A 104 -9.03 -7.97 5.06
CA GLY A 104 -7.98 -8.96 4.76
C GLY A 104 -6.56 -8.41 4.64
N ILE A 105 -6.33 -7.15 4.95
CA ILE A 105 -4.98 -6.58 4.99
C ILE A 105 -4.30 -7.04 6.28
N VAL A 106 -3.29 -7.90 6.12
CA VAL A 106 -2.58 -8.58 7.22
C VAL A 106 -2.04 -7.60 8.26
N GLY A 107 -1.52 -6.45 7.82
CA GLY A 107 -1.03 -5.39 8.70
C GLY A 107 -2.10 -4.87 9.67
N TRP A 108 -3.30 -4.57 9.15
CA TRP A 108 -4.41 -4.08 9.96
C TRP A 108 -4.99 -5.17 10.87
N LEU A 109 -5.11 -6.42 10.37
CA LEU A 109 -5.52 -7.56 11.19
C LEU A 109 -4.55 -7.80 12.36
N ARG A 110 -3.24 -7.72 12.09
CA ARG A 110 -2.21 -7.86 13.13
C ARG A 110 -2.35 -6.77 14.18
N GLU A 111 -2.52 -5.52 13.75
CA GLU A 111 -2.62 -4.39 14.68
C GLU A 111 -3.87 -4.49 15.55
N TYR A 112 -5.01 -4.86 14.96
CA TYR A 112 -6.24 -5.17 15.69
C TYR A 112 -6.02 -6.26 16.75
N GLY A 113 -5.44 -7.40 16.35
CA GLY A 113 -5.16 -8.52 17.25
C GLY A 113 -4.25 -8.11 18.41
N TRP A 114 -3.21 -7.33 18.12
CA TRP A 114 -2.30 -6.77 19.13
C TRP A 114 -3.03 -5.86 20.13
N LEU A 115 -3.89 -4.97 19.66
CA LEU A 115 -4.67 -4.07 20.52
C LEU A 115 -5.64 -4.84 21.42
N ARG A 116 -6.31 -5.87 20.88
CA ARG A 116 -7.17 -6.77 21.66
C ARG A 116 -6.40 -7.51 22.74
N TYR A 117 -5.23 -8.04 22.39
CA TYR A 117 -4.32 -8.67 23.36
C TYR A 117 -3.87 -7.72 24.46
N ARG A 118 -3.67 -6.44 24.15
CA ARG A 118 -3.32 -5.39 25.12
C ARG A 118 -4.50 -4.91 25.98
N GLY A 119 -5.68 -5.53 25.85
CA GLY A 119 -6.86 -5.26 26.67
C GLY A 119 -7.77 -4.15 26.15
N ARG A 120 -7.59 -3.68 24.91
CA ARG A 120 -8.58 -2.80 24.27
C ARG A 120 -9.86 -3.59 23.99
N SER A 121 -11.02 -2.96 24.15
CA SER A 121 -12.27 -3.54 23.66
C SER A 121 -12.28 -3.62 22.13
N HIS A 122 -13.16 -4.44 21.57
CA HIS A 122 -13.35 -4.57 20.13
C HIS A 122 -13.47 -3.24 19.39
N GLY A 123 -14.45 -2.41 19.77
CA GLY A 123 -14.65 -1.09 19.15
C GLY A 123 -13.46 -0.16 19.33
N ALA A 124 -12.87 -0.10 20.53
CA ALA A 124 -11.69 0.75 20.77
C ALA A 124 -10.46 0.31 19.95
N ALA A 125 -10.30 -1.01 19.72
CA ALA A 125 -9.23 -1.53 18.89
C ALA A 125 -9.43 -1.15 17.42
N ILE A 126 -10.66 -1.27 16.88
CA ILE A 126 -11.00 -0.83 15.53
C ILE A 126 -10.77 0.66 15.35
N ASP A 127 -11.27 1.49 16.27
CA ASP A 127 -11.09 2.94 16.24
C ASP A 127 -9.61 3.32 16.25
N GLU A 128 -8.81 2.66 17.10
CA GLU A 128 -7.37 2.92 17.19
C GLU A 128 -6.63 2.49 15.92
N VAL A 129 -7.03 1.40 15.26
CA VAL A 129 -6.51 1.02 13.92
C VAL A 129 -6.81 2.12 12.90
N PHE A 130 -8.05 2.61 12.83
CA PHE A 130 -8.39 3.69 11.89
C PHE A 130 -7.65 4.99 12.17
N GLN A 131 -7.47 5.37 13.44
CA GLN A 131 -6.71 6.56 13.80
C GLN A 131 -5.24 6.45 13.41
N ARG A 132 -4.63 5.27 13.60
CA ARG A 132 -3.25 5.02 13.17
C ARG A 132 -3.12 5.06 11.65
N ALA A 133 -3.99 4.33 10.94
CA ALA A 133 -4.03 4.36 9.47
C ALA A 133 -4.17 5.79 8.93
N LYS A 134 -5.06 6.59 9.54
CA LYS A 134 -5.23 8.02 9.22
C LYS A 134 -3.96 8.82 9.47
N SER A 135 -3.33 8.67 10.63
CA SER A 135 -2.12 9.41 10.97
C SER A 135 -0.98 9.07 10.01
N ASP A 136 -0.76 7.77 9.77
CA ASP A 136 0.33 7.28 8.94
C ASP A 136 0.18 7.77 7.49
N ILE A 137 -1.02 7.66 6.90
CA ILE A 137 -1.24 8.11 5.52
C ILE A 137 -1.17 9.63 5.37
N ILE A 138 -1.62 10.39 6.37
CA ILE A 138 -1.51 11.85 6.36
C ILE A 138 -0.05 12.25 6.43
N ASP A 139 0.73 11.66 7.33
CA ASP A 139 2.15 11.95 7.50
C ASP A 139 2.95 11.58 6.26
N GLU A 140 2.68 10.41 5.68
CA GLU A 140 3.34 9.92 4.48
C GLU A 140 3.04 10.81 3.26
N LEU A 141 1.76 11.00 2.93
CA LEU A 141 1.39 11.79 1.75
C LEU A 141 1.73 13.27 1.89
N SER A 142 1.69 13.83 3.10
CA SER A 142 2.07 15.22 3.33
C SER A 142 3.56 15.48 3.10
N ARG A 143 4.42 14.48 3.28
CA ARG A 143 5.86 14.56 2.94
C ARG A 143 6.08 14.56 1.43
N TYR A 144 5.25 13.85 0.66
CA TYR A 144 5.33 13.85 -0.79
C TYR A 144 4.69 15.09 -1.42
N SER A 145 3.41 15.33 -1.12
CA SER A 145 2.65 16.47 -1.62
C SER A 145 1.31 16.61 -0.88
N ARG A 146 1.02 17.80 -0.35
CA ARG A 146 -0.32 18.11 0.21
C ARG A 146 -1.46 17.83 -0.77
N ARG A 147 -1.20 18.00 -2.07
CA ARG A 147 -2.17 17.71 -3.13
C ARG A 147 -2.54 16.23 -3.20
N TYR A 148 -1.61 15.33 -2.90
CA TYR A 148 -1.90 13.89 -2.86
C TYR A 148 -2.92 13.57 -1.78
N LEU A 149 -2.71 14.12 -0.58
CA LEU A 149 -3.68 13.97 0.50
C LEU A 149 -5.04 14.54 0.13
N THR A 150 -5.10 15.73 -0.50
CA THR A 150 -6.37 16.32 -0.95
C THR A 150 -7.10 15.44 -1.98
N ILE A 151 -6.38 14.85 -2.93
CA ILE A 151 -6.97 13.91 -3.91
C ILE A 151 -7.49 12.66 -3.19
N MET A 152 -6.70 12.07 -2.29
CA MET A 152 -7.12 10.88 -1.54
C MET A 152 -8.36 11.15 -0.68
N MET A 153 -8.43 12.30 0.00
CA MET A 153 -9.63 12.71 0.73
C MET A 153 -10.84 12.83 -0.21
N ALA A 154 -10.68 13.46 -1.37
CA ALA A 154 -11.76 13.59 -2.36
C ALA A 154 -12.28 12.22 -2.84
N VAL A 155 -11.38 11.29 -3.17
CA VAL A 155 -11.77 9.92 -3.55
C VAL A 155 -12.49 9.21 -2.39
N SER A 156 -12.01 9.35 -1.16
CA SER A 156 -12.66 8.75 0.03
C SER A 156 -14.08 9.29 0.31
N GLU A 157 -14.36 10.52 -0.13
CA GLU A 157 -15.67 11.18 -0.07
C GLU A 157 -16.56 10.84 -1.30
N GLY A 158 -16.08 10.03 -2.25
CA GLY A 158 -16.81 9.57 -3.42
C GLY A 158 -16.63 10.41 -4.68
N TYR A 159 -15.71 11.39 -4.68
CA TYR A 159 -15.36 12.15 -5.88
C TYR A 159 -14.39 11.34 -6.75
N ASN A 160 -14.93 10.40 -7.52
CA ASN A 160 -14.10 9.39 -8.19
C ASN A 160 -13.76 9.72 -9.64
N ALA A 161 -14.40 10.71 -10.26
CA ALA A 161 -14.12 11.10 -11.64
C ALA A 161 -13.07 12.22 -11.72
N TRP A 162 -12.35 12.29 -12.85
CA TRP A 162 -11.33 13.33 -13.07
C TRP A 162 -11.89 14.76 -12.90
N SER A 163 -13.07 15.03 -13.46
CA SER A 163 -13.72 16.35 -13.38
C SER A 163 -14.11 16.73 -11.96
N SER A 164 -14.62 15.78 -11.17
CA SER A 164 -14.97 15.99 -9.77
C SER A 164 -13.74 16.21 -8.90
N LEU A 165 -12.66 15.45 -9.14
CA LEU A 165 -11.38 15.61 -8.44
C LEU A 165 -10.76 16.98 -8.73
N LYS A 166 -10.80 17.43 -9.98
CA LYS A 166 -10.33 18.75 -10.36
C LYS A 166 -11.10 19.85 -9.62
N ALA A 167 -12.44 19.78 -9.63
CA ALA A 167 -13.29 20.76 -8.95
C ALA A 167 -13.02 20.79 -7.44
N TYR A 168 -12.88 19.63 -6.81
CA TYR A 168 -12.54 19.51 -5.39
C TYR A 168 -11.21 20.18 -5.06
N LEU A 169 -10.18 19.88 -5.86
CA LEU A 169 -8.85 20.40 -5.66
C LEU A 169 -8.77 21.92 -5.90
N GLU A 170 -9.46 22.44 -6.91
CA GLU A 170 -9.55 23.89 -7.16
C GLU A 170 -10.22 24.63 -6.00
N ASN A 171 -11.25 24.03 -5.40
CA ASN A 171 -11.91 24.56 -4.20
C ASN A 171 -10.95 24.57 -3.00
N ALA A 172 -10.31 23.44 -2.73
CA ALA A 172 -9.36 23.30 -1.62
C ALA A 172 -8.14 24.24 -1.74
N GLU A 173 -7.64 24.47 -2.96
CA GLU A 173 -6.49 25.35 -3.21
C GLU A 173 -6.86 26.83 -3.42
N GLY A 174 -8.15 27.15 -3.58
CA GLY A 174 -8.62 28.51 -3.86
C GLY A 174 -8.14 29.08 -5.21
N LYS A 175 -7.71 28.22 -6.15
CA LYS A 175 -7.17 28.61 -7.46
C LYS A 175 -7.40 27.54 -8.51
N ARG A 176 -7.31 27.95 -9.78
CA ARG A 176 -7.36 27.01 -10.92
C ARG A 176 -6.17 26.06 -10.89
N VAL A 177 -6.43 24.79 -11.20
CA VAL A 177 -5.42 23.74 -11.29
C VAL A 177 -5.23 23.35 -12.75
N ASN A 178 -3.97 23.33 -13.19
CA ASN A 178 -3.63 22.88 -14.54
C ASN A 178 -3.83 21.36 -14.69
N ASP A 179 -4.43 20.95 -15.81
CA ASP A 179 -4.76 19.55 -16.13
C ASP A 179 -3.55 18.61 -16.05
N GLY A 180 -2.39 19.03 -16.58
CA GLY A 180 -1.15 18.25 -16.53
C GLY A 180 -0.66 18.03 -15.10
N SER A 181 -0.93 18.97 -14.21
CA SER A 181 -0.56 18.87 -12.80
C SER A 181 -1.42 17.85 -12.05
N LEU A 182 -2.74 17.84 -12.31
CA LEU A 182 -3.65 16.82 -11.77
C LEU A 182 -3.32 15.44 -12.35
N ASN A 183 -3.10 15.35 -13.66
CA ASN A 183 -2.74 14.08 -14.32
C ASN A 183 -1.44 13.49 -13.77
N THR A 184 -0.43 14.34 -13.52
CA THR A 184 0.82 13.90 -12.90
C THR A 184 0.59 13.38 -11.48
N ALA A 185 -0.25 14.06 -10.70
CA ALA A 185 -0.57 13.63 -9.34
C ALA A 185 -1.30 12.29 -9.30
N LEU A 186 -2.34 12.12 -10.13
CA LEU A 186 -3.09 10.88 -10.24
C LEU A 186 -2.21 9.72 -10.72
N ARG A 187 -1.37 9.97 -11.74
CA ARG A 187 -0.42 8.96 -12.24
C ARG A 187 0.55 8.52 -11.14
N ASN A 188 1.06 9.46 -10.34
CA ASN A 188 1.98 9.13 -9.26
C ASN A 188 1.29 8.35 -8.15
N LEU A 189 0.08 8.75 -7.74
CA LEU A 189 -0.72 8.01 -6.75
C LEU A 189 -1.05 6.58 -7.20
N ILE A 190 -1.33 6.38 -8.49
CA ILE A 190 -1.50 5.04 -9.07
C ILE A 190 -0.18 4.27 -9.07
N LYS A 191 0.90 4.93 -9.48
CA LYS A 191 2.24 4.33 -9.53
C LYS A 191 2.75 3.88 -8.15
N TYR A 192 2.43 4.61 -7.09
CA TYR A 192 2.74 4.25 -5.71
C TYR A 192 1.73 3.25 -5.11
N GLY A 193 0.67 2.88 -5.84
CA GLY A 193 -0.31 1.89 -5.39
C GLY A 193 -1.37 2.41 -4.44
N TYR A 194 -1.48 3.72 -4.19
CA TYR A 194 -2.56 4.30 -3.36
C TYR A 194 -3.90 4.35 -4.09
N LEU A 195 -3.85 4.55 -5.41
CA LEU A 195 -5.04 4.60 -6.25
C LEU A 195 -4.99 3.52 -7.33
N GLU A 196 -6.16 3.09 -7.76
CA GLU A 196 -6.37 2.32 -8.97
C GLU A 196 -7.39 3.04 -9.87
N LYS A 197 -7.33 2.77 -11.18
CA LYS A 197 -8.25 3.37 -12.15
C LYS A 197 -9.13 2.28 -12.77
N HIS A 198 -10.44 2.40 -12.58
CA HIS A 198 -11.46 1.52 -13.14
C HIS A 198 -12.32 2.28 -14.14
N GLY A 199 -12.06 2.10 -15.43
CA GLY A 199 -12.69 2.91 -16.47
C GLY A 199 -12.32 4.39 -16.30
N ASP A 200 -13.30 5.23 -16.01
CA ASP A 200 -13.12 6.67 -15.79
C ASP A 200 -13.08 7.09 -14.30
N GLU A 201 -13.14 6.12 -13.39
CA GLU A 201 -13.14 6.34 -11.95
C GLU A 201 -11.80 5.96 -11.30
N TYR A 202 -11.44 6.70 -10.25
CA TYR A 202 -10.32 6.41 -9.36
C TYR A 202 -10.85 5.85 -8.04
N ARG A 203 -10.16 4.85 -7.48
CA ARG A 203 -10.51 4.23 -6.19
C ARG A 203 -9.26 4.10 -5.34
N ILE A 204 -9.42 4.25 -4.03
CA ILE A 204 -8.35 3.94 -3.08
C ILE A 204 -8.20 2.42 -3.02
N THR A 205 -6.97 1.95 -3.11
CA THR A 205 -6.70 0.52 -3.09
C THR A 205 -7.01 -0.07 -1.71
N ASP A 206 -6.52 0.55 -0.63
CA ASP A 206 -6.74 0.13 0.75
C ASP A 206 -8.06 0.69 1.34
N PRO A 207 -9.07 -0.17 1.60
CA PRO A 207 -10.36 0.26 2.13
C PRO A 207 -10.30 0.74 3.58
N VAL A 208 -9.30 0.33 4.37
CA VAL A 208 -9.09 0.87 5.72
C VAL A 208 -8.62 2.31 5.62
N ILE A 209 -7.71 2.62 4.69
CA ILE A 209 -7.31 4.00 4.38
C ILE A 209 -8.49 4.81 3.86
N GLU A 210 -9.29 4.27 2.94
CA GLU A 210 -10.49 4.95 2.42
C GLU A 210 -11.44 5.33 3.55
N ARG A 211 -11.78 4.38 4.43
CA ARG A 211 -12.66 4.63 5.58
C ARG A 211 -12.04 5.61 6.57
N ALA A 212 -10.73 5.49 6.85
CA ALA A 212 -10.01 6.38 7.75
C ALA A 212 -10.02 7.84 7.28
N LEU A 213 -9.88 8.07 5.97
CA LEU A 213 -9.89 9.40 5.37
C LEU A 213 -11.29 10.00 5.25
N ARG A 214 -12.34 9.18 5.07
CA ARG A 214 -13.73 9.64 4.99
C ARG A 214 -14.19 10.38 6.25
N HIS A 215 -13.65 9.99 7.42
CA HIS A 215 -13.96 10.59 8.72
C HIS A 215 -12.91 11.64 9.15
N ALA A 216 -12.21 12.27 8.21
CA ALA A 216 -11.09 13.13 8.53
C ALA A 216 -11.46 14.57 8.99
N ARG A 217 -12.74 14.94 8.97
CA ARG A 217 -13.21 16.30 9.29
C ARG A 217 -13.46 16.53 10.78
#